data_AF-A0A9E2C0T4-F1
#
_entry.id   AF-A0A9E2C0T4-F1
#
_cell.length_a   1.000
_cell.length_b   1.000
_cell.length_c   1.000
_cell.angle_alpha   90.00
_cell.angle_beta   90.00
_cell.angle_gamma   90.00
#
_symmetry.space_group_name_H-M   'P 1'
#
loop_
_entity.id
_entity.type
_entity.pdbx_description
1 polymer ?
#
loop_
_entity_poly.entity_id
_entity_poly.type
_entity_poly.pdbx_seq_one_letter_code
_entity_poly.pdbx_strand_id
1 'polypeptide(L)'
;MWIARIIAVTVIVLVLVGFLGLNMDELVDVNFLFWESPRVALAFALFFAFALGMLVHLLVSIGFHISLRSEIGKQKRQIKKLQVELEKLRNLSIEDDLISPEHALPPAPEKSGD
;
A
#
# COMPACT_ATOMS: atom_id res chain seq x y z
N MET A 1 -3.43 13.36 -9.82
CA MET A 1 -2.68 13.41 -11.10
C MET A 1 -1.19 13.44 -10.82
N TRP A 2 -0.40 12.52 -11.41
CA TRP A 2 1.06 12.46 -11.24
C TRP A 2 1.75 13.74 -11.75
N ILE A 3 1.28 14.31 -12.86
CA ILE A 3 1.76 15.60 -13.41
C ILE A 3 1.65 16.74 -12.40
N ALA A 4 0.50 16.90 -11.75
CA ALA A 4 0.28 18.01 -10.83
C ALA A 4 1.23 17.94 -9.62
N ARG A 5 1.56 16.72 -9.17
CA ARG A 5 2.55 16.51 -8.10
C ARG A 5 3.95 16.92 -8.56
N ILE A 6 4.36 16.57 -9.78
CA ILE A 6 5.66 16.97 -10.31
C ILE A 6 5.74 18.50 -10.41
N ILE A 7 4.74 19.13 -11.00
CA ILE A 7 4.70 20.60 -11.14
C ILE A 7 4.79 21.27 -9.77
N ALA A 8 4.00 20.82 -8.80
CA ALA A 8 4.03 21.36 -7.45
C ALA A 8 5.41 21.22 -6.80
N VAL A 9 6.03 20.05 -6.90
CA VAL A 9 7.39 19.81 -6.38
C VAL A 9 8.41 20.72 -7.07
N THR A 10 8.35 20.87 -8.39
CA THR A 10 9.24 21.77 -9.13
C THR A 10 9.09 23.22 -8.68
N VAL A 11 7.86 23.71 -8.52
CA VAL A 11 7.60 25.08 -8.03
C VAL A 11 8.18 25.27 -6.63
N ILE A 12 7.96 24.31 -5.72
CA ILE A 12 8.52 24.37 -4.36
C ILE A 12 10.06 24.44 -4.39
N VAL A 13 10.70 23.61 -5.22
CA VAL A 13 12.17 23.61 -5.35
C VAL A 13 12.67 24.94 -5.91
N LEU A 14 12.02 25.50 -6.93
CA LEU A 14 12.41 26.80 -7.48
C LEU A 14 12.28 27.93 -6.46
N VAL A 15 11.18 27.95 -5.70
CA VAL A 15 10.98 28.92 -4.61
C VAL A 15 12.06 28.75 -3.55
N LEU A 16 12.39 27.52 -3.16
CA LEU A 16 13.41 27.24 -2.15
C LEU A 16 14.80 27.68 -2.63
N VAL A 17 15.18 27.36 -3.86
CA VAL A 17 16.47 27.78 -4.44
C VAL A 17 16.56 29.29 -4.56
N GLY A 18 15.49 29.94 -5.03
CA GLY A 18 15.42 31.41 -5.09
C GLY A 18 15.54 32.04 -3.70
N PHE A 19 14.83 31.49 -2.72
CA PHE A 19 14.89 31.94 -1.32
C PHE A 19 16.30 31.77 -0.73
N LEU A 20 16.95 30.62 -0.92
CA LEU A 20 18.33 30.41 -0.47
C LEU A 20 19.31 31.37 -1.15
N GLY A 21 19.17 31.58 -2.47
CA GLY A 21 20.04 32.48 -3.22
C GLY A 21 19.92 33.94 -2.76
N LEU A 22 18.70 34.40 -2.47
CA LEU A 22 18.45 35.75 -1.96
C LEU A 22 18.93 35.95 -0.51
N ASN A 23 19.14 34.87 0.25
CA ASN A 23 19.52 34.90 1.66
C ASN A 23 20.82 34.12 1.93
N MET A 24 21.76 34.12 0.97
CA MET A 24 22.97 33.29 1.02
C MET A 24 23.85 33.60 2.23
N ASP A 25 24.04 34.88 2.53
CA ASP A 25 24.92 35.35 3.61
C ASP A 25 24.17 35.56 4.95
N GLU A 26 22.88 35.21 4.99
CA GLU A 26 22.04 35.41 6.18
C GLU A 26 22.40 34.40 7.27
N LEU A 27 22.67 34.92 8.46
CA LEU A 27 22.94 34.13 9.66
C LEU A 27 21.72 34.13 10.57
N VAL A 28 21.31 32.95 11.04
CA VAL A 28 20.15 32.78 11.90
C VAL A 28 20.50 32.02 13.18
N ASP A 29 19.79 32.38 14.25
CA ASP A 29 19.83 31.68 15.53
C ASP A 29 18.65 30.69 15.56
N VAL A 30 18.94 29.41 15.79
CA VAL A 30 17.93 28.35 15.83
C VAL A 30 17.63 27.99 17.28
N ASN A 31 16.39 28.26 17.69
CA ASN A 31 15.91 28.02 19.04
C ASN A 31 15.14 26.69 19.13
N PHE A 32 15.69 25.75 19.90
CA PHE A 32 15.13 24.43 20.19
C PHE A 32 14.82 24.28 21.68
N LEU A 33 13.59 24.60 22.09
CA LEU A 33 13.00 24.39 23.43
C LEU A 33 13.82 24.88 24.65
N PHE A 34 15.00 24.31 24.88
CA PHE A 34 15.96 24.66 25.94
C PHE A 34 17.40 24.92 25.43
N TRP A 35 17.62 24.92 24.11
CA TRP A 35 18.92 25.11 23.49
C TRP A 35 18.83 26.11 22.35
N GLU A 36 19.77 27.05 22.30
CA GLU A 36 19.92 28.00 21.20
C GLU A 36 21.22 27.69 20.47
N SER A 37 21.14 27.61 19.14
CA SER A 37 22.34 27.42 18.33
C SER A 37 23.15 28.72 18.27
N PRO A 38 24.48 28.64 18.10
CA PRO A 38 25.25 29.76 17.56
C PRO A 38 24.67 30.22 16.21
N ARG A 39 25.02 31.45 15.80
CA ARG A 39 24.70 31.97 14.46
C ARG A 39 25.20 31.02 13.39
N VAL A 40 24.26 30.39 12.69
CA VAL A 40 24.54 29.46 11.59
C VAL A 40 23.98 30.05 10.30
N ALA A 41 24.63 29.77 9.17
CA ALA A 41 24.08 30.18 7.88
C ALA A 41 22.71 29.53 7.67
N LEU A 42 21.74 30.33 7.21
CA LEU A 42 20.37 29.89 6.95
C LEU A 42 20.32 28.62 6.08
N ALA A 43 21.20 28.55 5.09
CA ALA A 43 21.34 27.38 4.22
C ALA A 43 21.65 26.10 4.99
N PHE A 44 22.55 26.14 5.99
CA PHE A 44 22.86 24.97 6.81
C PHE A 44 21.69 24.59 7.72
N ALA A 45 21.04 25.58 8.36
CA ALA A 45 19.88 25.33 9.21
C ALA A 45 18.75 24.62 8.42
N LEU A 46 18.43 25.12 7.22
CA LEU A 46 17.44 24.51 6.33
C LEU A 46 17.85 23.13 5.83
N PHE A 47 19.13 22.94 5.50
CA PHE A 47 19.64 21.64 5.09
C PHE A 47 19.46 20.58 6.17
N PHE A 48 19.83 20.88 7.42
CA PHE A 48 19.64 19.96 8.54
C PHE A 48 18.17 19.69 8.84
N ALA A 49 17.32 20.71 8.81
CA ALA A 49 15.87 20.55 8.98
C ALA A 49 15.28 19.63 7.90
N PHE A 50 15.68 19.82 6.64
CA PHE A 50 15.24 18.97 5.53
C PHE A 50 15.77 17.54 5.64
N ALA A 51 17.04 17.36 5.99
CA ALA A 51 17.65 16.04 6.19
C ALA A 51 16.97 15.25 7.31
N LEU A 52 16.70 15.89 8.45
CA LEU A 52 15.95 15.29 9.55
C LEU A 52 14.52 14.94 9.13
N GLY A 53 13.84 15.83 8.43
CA GLY A 53 12.51 15.58 7.88
C GLY A 53 12.48 14.37 6.94
N MET A 54 13.48 14.24 6.05
CA MET A 54 13.62 13.08 5.17
C MET A 54 13.88 11.80 5.96
N LEU A 55 14.72 11.85 7.00
CA LEU A 55 15.03 10.67 7.82
C LEU A 55 13.79 10.19 8.58
N VAL A 56 13.02 11.10 9.15
CA VAL A 56 11.72 10.78 9.79
C VAL A 56 10.75 10.22 8.75
N HIS A 57 10.64 10.84 7.57
CA HIS A 57 9.78 10.35 6.50
C HIS A 57 10.15 8.93 6.06
N LEU A 58 11.45 8.64 5.93
CA LEU A 58 11.95 7.32 5.58
C LEU A 58 11.53 6.27 6.61
N LEU A 59 11.73 6.55 7.90
CA LEU A 59 11.34 5.64 8.98
C LEU A 59 9.84 5.35 8.96
N VAL A 60 9.01 6.39 8.80
CA VAL A 60 7.56 6.25 8.69
C VAL A 60 7.18 5.43 7.45
N SER A 61 7.80 5.72 6.30
CA SER A 61 7.56 5.03 5.03
C SER A 61 7.86 3.52 5.11
N ILE A 62 8.96 3.15 5.78
CA ILE A 62 9.31 1.74 6.03
C ILE A 62 8.20 1.05 6.84
N GLY A 63 7.74 1.68 7.92
CA GLY A 63 6.65 1.16 8.75
C GLY A 63 5.36 0.94 7.96
N PHE A 64 4.96 1.92 7.15
CA PHE A 64 3.81 1.79 6.25
C PHE A 64 4.00 0.65 5.25
N HIS A 65 5.17 0.55 4.62
CA HIS A 65 5.42 -0.48 3.61
C HIS A 65 5.30 -1.91 4.17
N ILE A 66 5.79 -2.13 5.39
CA ILE A 66 5.67 -3.43 6.08
C ILE A 66 4.21 -3.75 6.36
N SER A 67 3.45 -2.78 6.86
CA SER A 67 2.01 -2.95 7.16
C SER A 67 1.21 -3.30 5.89
N LEU A 68 1.44 -2.56 4.80
CA LEU A 68 0.82 -2.82 3.49
C LEU A 68 1.15 -4.22 2.97
N ARG A 69 2.40 -4.68 3.09
CA ARG A 69 2.78 -6.05 2.69
C ARG A 69 2.04 -7.12 3.51
N SER A 70 1.89 -6.90 4.81
CA SER A 70 1.13 -7.81 5.68
C SER A 70 -0.34 -7.87 5.27
N GLU A 71 -0.94 -6.71 4.96
CA GLU A 71 -2.32 -6.61 4.53
C GLU A 71 -2.56 -7.32 3.19
N ILE A 72 -1.67 -7.12 2.21
CA ILE A 72 -1.69 -7.86 0.93
C ILE A 72 -1.64 -9.38 1.18
N GLY A 73 -0.78 -9.83 2.10
CA GLY A 73 -0.69 -11.24 2.47
C GLY A 73 -1.99 -11.79 3.07
N LYS A 74 -2.64 -11.03 3.95
CA LYS A 74 -3.94 -11.39 4.55
C LYS A 74 -5.04 -11.45 3.50
N GLN A 75 -5.13 -10.45 2.63
CA GLN A 75 -6.12 -10.38 1.55
C GLN A 75 -5.96 -11.57 0.59
N LYS A 76 -4.74 -11.92 0.18
CA LYS A 76 -4.49 -13.09 -0.66
C LYS A 76 -4.94 -14.40 -0.02
N ARG A 77 -4.72 -14.57 1.30
CA ARG A 77 -5.18 -15.76 2.04
C ARG A 77 -6.70 -15.82 2.10
N GLN A 78 -7.37 -14.69 2.31
CA GLN A 78 -8.84 -14.61 2.31
C GLN A 78 -9.42 -14.96 0.95
N ILE A 79 -8.86 -14.41 -0.14
CA ILE A 79 -9.29 -14.75 -1.51
C ILE A 79 -9.18 -16.26 -1.74
N LYS A 80 -8.04 -16.88 -1.41
CA LYS A 80 -7.86 -18.32 -1.56
C LYS A 80 -8.86 -19.13 -0.74
N LYS A 81 -9.14 -18.71 0.50
CA LYS A 81 -10.13 -19.37 1.36
C LYS A 81 -11.54 -19.30 0.75
N LEU A 82 -11.96 -18.11 0.32
CA LEU A 82 -13.27 -17.89 -0.30
C LEU A 82 -13.42 -18.69 -1.60
N GLN A 83 -12.35 -18.80 -2.40
CA GLN A 83 -12.35 -19.64 -3.61
C GLN A 83 -12.57 -21.11 -3.29
N VAL A 84 -11.90 -21.65 -2.26
CA VAL A 84 -12.09 -23.05 -1.81
C VAL A 84 -13.50 -23.28 -1.28
N GLU A 85 -14.06 -22.32 -0.54
CA GLU A 85 -15.44 -22.41 -0.04
C GLU A 85 -16.46 -22.43 -1.18
N LEU A 86 -16.29 -21.57 -2.20
CA LEU A 86 -17.14 -21.59 -3.39
C LEU A 86 -17.04 -22.91 -4.16
N GLU A 87 -15.84 -23.47 -4.31
CA GLU A 87 -15.65 -24.74 -4.99
C GLU A 87 -16.32 -25.90 -4.23
N LYS A 88 -16.24 -25.91 -2.89
CA LYS A 88 -16.92 -26.89 -2.06
C LYS A 88 -18.44 -26.79 -2.17
N LEU A 89 -18.99 -25.58 -2.15
CA LEU A 89 -20.44 -25.34 -2.32
C LEU A 89 -20.92 -25.77 -3.70
N ARG A 90 -20.13 -25.49 -4.76
CA ARG A 90 -20.44 -25.93 -6.12
C ARG A 90 -20.48 -27.46 -6.21
N ASN A 91 -19.52 -28.15 -5.61
CA ASN A 91 -19.47 -29.61 -5.67
C ASN A 91 -20.62 -30.27 -4.88
N LEU A 92 -21.02 -29.70 -3.73
CA LEU A 92 -22.21 -30.15 -2.99
C LEU A 92 -23.49 -30.04 -3.82
N SER A 93 -23.71 -28.91 -4.50
CA SER A 93 -24.87 -28.71 -5.37
C SER A 93 -24.93 -29.71 -6.54
N ILE A 94 -23.79 -30.14 -7.06
CA ILE A 94 -23.72 -31.11 -8.16
C ILE A 94 -24.00 -32.52 -7.66
N GLU A 95 -23.54 -32.88 -6.47
CA GLU A 95 -23.76 -34.21 -5.90
C GLU A 95 -25.24 -34.41 -5.51
N ASP A 96 -25.90 -33.37 -5.00
CA ASP A 96 -27.36 -33.40 -4.75
C ASP A 96 -28.17 -33.57 -6.05
N ASP A 97 -27.76 -32.94 -7.16
CA ASP A 97 -28.40 -33.11 -8.48
C ASP A 97 -28.22 -34.53 -9.04
N LEU A 98 -27.05 -35.16 -8.83
CA LEU A 98 -26.74 -36.51 -9.32
C LEU A 98 -27.42 -37.63 -8.50
N ILE A 99 -27.69 -37.38 -7.22
CA ILE A 99 -28.35 -38.35 -6.31
C ILE A 99 -29.87 -38.24 -6.41
N SER A 100 -30.39 -37.17 -7.03
CA SER A 100 -31.83 -36.98 -7.20
C SER A 100 -32.45 -38.13 -8.02
N PRO A 101 -33.41 -38.89 -7.45
CA PRO A 101 -33.94 -40.12 -8.06
C PRO A 101 -34.71 -39.89 -9.37
N GLU A 102 -34.93 -38.64 -9.77
CA GLU A 102 -35.57 -38.25 -11.02
C GLU A 102 -34.72 -38.56 -12.27
N HIS A 103 -33.39 -38.69 -12.13
CA HIS A 103 -32.45 -38.97 -13.23
C HIS A 103 -31.82 -40.37 -13.20
N ALA A 104 -32.26 -41.25 -12.29
CA ALA A 104 -31.85 -42.64 -12.31
C ALA A 104 -32.38 -43.29 -13.60
N LEU A 105 -31.46 -43.63 -14.51
CA LEU A 105 -31.77 -44.35 -15.75
C LEU A 105 -32.69 -45.54 -15.40
N PRO A 106 -33.86 -45.68 -16.06
CA PRO A 106 -34.72 -46.83 -15.84
C PRO A 106 -33.91 -48.11 -16.06
N PRO A 107 -34.11 -49.15 -15.23
CA PRO A 107 -33.38 -50.40 -15.36
C PRO A 107 -33.50 -50.89 -16.80
N ALA A 108 -32.35 -51.16 -17.43
CA ALA A 108 -32.31 -51.66 -18.79
C ALA A 108 -33.24 -52.89 -18.89
N PRO A 109 -34.09 -52.98 -19.93
CA PRO A 109 -35.03 -54.07 -20.05
C PRO A 109 -34.25 -55.38 -19.99
N GLU A 110 -34.49 -56.12 -18.90
CA GLU A 110 -34.01 -57.47 -18.70
C GLU A 110 -34.48 -58.25 -19.92
N LYS A 111 -33.53 -58.70 -20.75
CA LYS A 111 -33.87 -59.56 -21.89
C LYS A 111 -34.41 -60.87 -21.33
N SER A 112 -35.72 -60.91 -21.19
CA SER A 112 -36.52 -62.12 -21.11
C SER A 112 -36.10 -63.02 -22.27
N GLY A 113 -35.68 -64.23 -21.94
CA GLY A 113 -35.14 -65.20 -22.87
C GLY A 113 -36.11 -65.61 -23.97
N ASP A 114 -35.53 -66.04 -25.09
CA ASP A 114 -35.73 -67.34 -25.74
C ASP A 114 -34.52 -67.64 -26.64
#